data_AF-A0A920LEF8-F1
#
_entry.id   AF-A0A920LEF8-F1
#
_cell.length_a   1.000
_cell.length_b   1.000
_cell.length_c   1.000
_cell.angle_alpha   90.00
_cell.angle_beta   90.00
_cell.angle_gamma   90.00
#
_symmetry.space_group_name_H-M   'P 1'
#
loop_
_entity.id
_entity.type
_entity.pdbx_description
1 polymer ?
#
loop_
_entity_poly.entity_id
_entity_poly.type
_entity_poly.pdbx_seq_one_letter_code
_entity_poly.pdbx_strand_id
1 'polypeptide(L)'
;MQPQCLMVMTPLTFLLKTREGRPIKIESNKLSKYHGFGNARVHSSVLSMYDSGRVQGPIFNGEDISWQNLDDQLVSHLKKSEDAGKNVYLLTNTIVSPTSKKIIESFTKKFKNVKHIEYDAVSETAVLDAHEITYGVRALPFYNLDKANFILSLGADFLGDWMGSSYDKDYVKNRVPKKNNNGKAKMSRHIQIESNMSITGSNADVRIPLKPTKQKHVLAYIYNKLESKSFSVPDLEDSLKQKLDLLIDELVSNGKSSVVLFWSR
;
A
#
# COMPACT_ATOMS: atom_id res chain seq x y z
N MET A 1 3.95 15.91 -19.22
CA MET A 1 4.33 14.91 -18.19
C MET A 1 3.79 15.40 -16.85
N GLN A 2 2.94 14.64 -16.17
CA GLN A 2 2.45 15.00 -14.83
C GLN A 2 3.48 14.57 -13.78
N PRO A 3 3.76 15.39 -12.75
CA PRO A 3 4.69 14.99 -11.70
C PRO A 3 4.08 13.86 -10.85
N GLN A 4 4.92 12.89 -10.52
CA GLN A 4 4.61 11.75 -9.65
C GLN A 4 5.66 11.69 -8.55
N CYS A 5 5.26 11.26 -7.35
CA CYS A 5 6.13 11.11 -6.19
C CYS A 5 5.96 9.69 -5.70
N LEU A 6 7.11 9.04 -5.52
CA LEU A 6 7.21 7.73 -4.93
C LEU A 6 7.77 7.92 -3.53
N MET A 7 6.88 7.96 -2.54
CA MET A 7 7.25 8.10 -1.11
C MET A 7 6.90 6.85 -0.30
N VAL A 8 6.07 5.98 -0.90
CA VAL A 8 5.71 4.62 -0.47
C VAL A 8 5.55 3.81 -1.77
N MET A 9 5.50 2.48 -1.68
CA MET A 9 5.39 1.51 -2.78
C MET A 9 4.39 1.89 -3.91
N THR A 10 3.40 2.74 -3.61
CA THR A 10 2.37 3.22 -4.53
C THR A 10 2.64 4.64 -5.03
N PRO A 11 2.68 4.88 -6.36
CA PRO A 11 2.92 6.21 -6.90
C PRO A 11 1.68 7.10 -6.77
N LEU A 12 1.87 8.32 -6.26
CA LEU A 12 0.82 9.34 -6.15
C LEU A 12 0.95 10.37 -7.27
N THR A 13 -0.19 10.85 -7.76
CA THR A 13 -0.28 11.88 -8.80
C THR A 13 -0.69 13.21 -8.17
N PHE A 14 0.01 14.29 -8.50
CA PHE A 14 -0.27 15.62 -7.97
C PHE A 14 0.07 16.72 -8.97
N LEU A 15 -0.23 17.95 -8.59
CA LEU A 15 0.12 19.17 -9.29
C LEU A 15 1.07 19.98 -8.42
N LEU A 16 1.98 20.71 -9.06
CA LEU A 16 2.90 21.61 -8.36
C LEU A 16 2.52 23.05 -8.67
N LYS A 17 2.29 23.84 -7.62
CA LYS A 17 2.27 25.29 -7.75
C LYS A 17 3.71 25.77 -7.78
N THR A 18 4.07 26.48 -8.84
CA THR A 18 5.40 27.07 -9.00
C THR A 18 5.34 28.59 -8.95
N ARG A 19 6.39 29.22 -8.43
CA ARG A 19 6.67 30.65 -8.64
C ARG A 19 8.04 30.75 -9.29
N GLU A 20 8.12 31.36 -10.47
CA GLU A 20 9.40 31.57 -11.19
C GLU A 20 10.23 30.27 -11.32
N GLY A 21 9.56 29.16 -11.63
CA GLY A 21 10.19 27.83 -11.76
C GLY A 21 10.47 27.09 -10.45
N ARG A 22 10.24 27.70 -9.28
CA ARG A 22 10.43 27.08 -7.96
C ARG A 22 9.13 26.46 -7.46
N PRO A 23 9.08 25.14 -7.16
CA PRO A 23 7.91 24.50 -6.56
C PRO A 23 7.65 25.02 -5.14
N ILE A 24 6.46 25.52 -4.84
CA ILE A 24 6.14 26.07 -3.52
C ILE A 24 5.04 25.31 -2.78
N LYS A 25 4.25 24.52 -3.51
CA LYS A 25 3.14 23.76 -2.92
C LYS A 25 2.76 22.59 -3.81
N ILE A 26 2.49 21.45 -3.19
CA ILE A 26 1.83 20.31 -3.83
C ILE A 26 0.31 20.47 -3.69
N GLU A 27 -0.40 20.32 -4.81
CA GLU A 27 -1.86 20.37 -4.93
C GLU A 27 -2.37 19.02 -5.45
N SER A 28 -3.59 18.65 -5.09
CA SER A 28 -4.19 17.39 -5.56
C SER A 28 -4.52 17.44 -7.06
N ASN A 29 -4.21 16.37 -7.79
CA ASN A 29 -4.56 16.21 -9.19
C ASN A 29 -6.00 15.67 -9.32
N LYS A 30 -6.97 16.59 -9.40
CA LYS A 30 -8.40 16.26 -9.55
C LYS A 30 -8.76 15.55 -10.87
N LEU A 31 -7.87 15.59 -11.87
CA LEU A 31 -8.07 14.88 -13.14
C LEU A 31 -7.64 13.42 -13.07
N SER A 32 -6.88 13.03 -12.04
CA SER A 32 -6.49 11.64 -11.88
C SER A 32 -7.66 10.79 -11.41
N LYS A 33 -7.83 9.63 -12.04
CA LYS A 33 -8.84 8.63 -11.64
C LYS A 33 -8.45 7.92 -10.34
N TYR A 34 -7.15 7.77 -10.08
CA TYR A 34 -6.60 7.01 -8.96
C TYR A 34 -5.47 7.81 -8.30
N HIS A 35 -5.35 7.73 -6.97
CA HIS A 35 -4.20 8.32 -6.26
C HIS A 35 -3.96 9.81 -6.61
N GLY A 36 -5.05 10.57 -6.78
CA GLY A 36 -5.02 12.00 -7.17
C GLY A 36 -4.90 12.97 -6.01
N PHE A 37 -4.96 12.47 -4.77
CA PHE A 37 -4.92 13.28 -3.56
C PHE A 37 -3.66 12.95 -2.77
N GLY A 38 -2.91 13.99 -2.41
CA GLY A 38 -1.73 13.84 -1.57
C GLY A 38 -2.12 13.66 -0.11
N ASN A 39 -1.48 12.72 0.58
CA ASN A 39 -1.56 12.67 2.04
C ASN A 39 -0.64 13.73 2.68
N ALA A 40 -0.67 13.83 4.01
CA ALA A 40 0.13 14.81 4.74
C ALA A 40 1.64 14.72 4.42
N ARG A 41 2.18 13.49 4.29
CA ARG A 41 3.59 13.25 3.94
C ARG A 41 3.93 13.75 2.53
N VAL A 42 3.04 13.54 1.57
CA VAL A 42 3.18 14.09 0.23
C VAL A 42 3.21 15.61 0.27
N HIS A 43 2.25 16.25 0.93
CA HIS A 43 2.23 17.71 1.04
C HIS A 43 3.48 18.28 1.72
N SER A 44 4.06 17.59 2.71
CA SER A 44 5.28 18.04 3.40
C SER A 44 6.58 17.82 2.61
N SER A 45 6.60 16.99 1.56
CA SER A 45 7.83 16.71 0.81
C SER A 45 8.43 17.90 0.08
N VAL A 46 7.67 18.98 -0.11
CA VAL A 46 8.22 20.25 -0.58
C VAL A 46 9.32 20.74 0.37
N LEU A 47 9.18 20.51 1.68
CA LEU A 47 10.20 20.90 2.66
C LEU A 47 11.47 20.08 2.48
N SER A 48 11.35 18.76 2.25
CA SER A 48 12.50 17.90 1.95
C SER A 48 13.26 18.32 0.70
N MET A 49 12.63 19.03 -0.25
CA MET A 49 13.33 19.60 -1.40
C MET A 49 14.17 20.83 -1.02
N TYR A 50 13.71 21.64 -0.06
CA TYR A 50 14.39 22.87 0.39
C TYR A 50 15.25 22.69 1.64
N ASP A 51 15.46 21.45 2.07
CA ASP A 51 16.31 21.13 3.21
C ASP A 51 17.79 21.45 2.89
N SER A 52 18.42 22.28 3.72
CA SER A 52 19.83 22.64 3.59
C SER A 52 20.79 21.51 3.97
N GLY A 53 20.32 20.49 4.69
CA GLY A 53 21.08 19.29 5.05
C GLY A 53 21.18 18.25 3.93
N ARG A 54 20.62 18.53 2.75
CA ARG A 54 20.73 17.63 1.59
C ARG A 54 22.17 17.53 1.11
N VAL A 55 22.58 16.31 0.77
CA VAL A 55 23.84 16.04 0.08
C VAL A 55 23.87 16.82 -1.24
N GLN A 56 24.88 17.68 -1.40
CA GLN A 56 25.03 18.57 -2.56
C GLN A 56 25.81 17.93 -3.72
N GLY A 57 26.59 16.89 -3.44
CA GLY A 57 27.44 16.19 -4.41
C GLY A 57 27.91 14.84 -3.89
N PRO A 58 28.58 14.04 -4.74
CA PRO A 58 29.07 12.73 -4.33
C PRO A 58 30.24 12.85 -3.35
N ILE A 59 30.27 11.94 -2.38
CA ILE A 59 31.29 11.88 -1.32
C ILE A 59 31.96 10.51 -1.38
N PHE A 60 33.28 10.48 -1.26
CA PHE A 60 34.07 9.25 -1.18
C PHE A 60 35.03 9.35 0.01
N ASN A 61 34.99 8.36 0.92
CA ASN A 61 35.79 8.35 2.16
C ASN A 61 35.69 9.63 3.01
N GLY A 62 34.53 10.29 2.99
CA GLY A 62 34.27 11.52 3.75
C GLY A 62 34.70 12.81 3.05
N GLU A 63 35.23 12.73 1.82
CA GLU A 63 35.63 13.89 1.03
C GLU A 63 34.73 14.08 -0.20
N ASP A 64 34.47 15.32 -0.57
CA ASP A 64 33.71 15.67 -1.77
C ASP A 64 34.48 15.28 -3.04
N ILE A 65 33.81 14.62 -3.97
CA ILE A 65 34.36 14.27 -5.29
C ILE A 65 33.48 14.83 -6.41
N SER A 66 34.03 14.90 -7.63
CA SER A 66 33.25 15.26 -8.81
C SER A 66 32.38 14.09 -9.28
N TRP A 67 31.30 14.40 -10.01
CA TRP A 67 30.48 13.38 -10.68
C TRP A 67 31.29 12.53 -11.67
N GLN A 68 32.21 13.16 -12.41
CA GLN A 68 33.11 12.45 -13.33
C GLN A 68 33.98 11.42 -12.59
N ASN A 69 34.55 11.80 -11.44
CA ASN A 69 35.35 10.90 -10.63
C ASN A 69 34.51 9.73 -10.10
N LEU A 70 33.26 9.99 -9.68
CA LEU A 70 32.34 8.92 -9.26
C LEU A 70 32.10 7.92 -10.40
N ASP A 71 31.78 8.42 -11.60
CA ASP A 71 31.47 7.59 -12.76
C ASP A 71 32.67 6.73 -13.17
N ASP A 72 33.86 7.32 -13.27
CA ASP A 72 35.09 6.62 -13.64
C ASP A 72 35.45 5.54 -12.61
N GLN A 73 35.33 5.86 -11.31
CA GLN A 73 35.56 4.90 -10.24
C GLN A 73 34.54 3.77 -10.27
N LEU A 74 33.24 4.07 -10.43
CA LEU A 74 32.19 3.06 -10.46
C LEU A 74 32.41 2.07 -11.61
N VAL A 75 32.67 2.55 -12.82
CA VAL A 75 32.93 1.69 -14.00
C VAL A 75 34.18 0.83 -13.78
N SER A 76 35.23 1.39 -13.19
CA SER A 76 36.46 0.65 -12.85
C SER A 76 36.20 -0.48 -11.84
N HIS A 77 35.45 -0.21 -10.77
CA HIS A 77 35.14 -1.21 -9.75
C HIS A 77 34.19 -2.31 -10.25
N LEU A 78 33.24 -1.98 -11.13
CA LEU A 78 32.35 -2.96 -11.74
C LEU A 78 33.14 -3.96 -12.61
N LYS A 79 34.05 -3.46 -13.46
CA LYS A 79 34.93 -4.31 -14.29
C LYS A 79 35.86 -5.19 -13.46
N LYS A 80 36.55 -4.62 -12.46
CA LYS A 80 37.39 -5.40 -11.53
C LYS A 80 36.62 -6.50 -10.81
N SER A 81 35.37 -6.22 -10.44
CA SER A 81 34.51 -7.22 -9.78
C SER A 81 34.11 -8.33 -10.74
N GLU A 82 33.89 -8.01 -12.01
CA GLU A 82 33.61 -8.98 -13.08
C GLU A 82 34.83 -9.88 -13.31
N ASP A 83 36.03 -9.30 -13.47
CA ASP A 83 37.29 -10.03 -13.64
C ASP A 83 37.60 -10.96 -12.46
N ALA A 84 37.25 -10.54 -11.24
CA ALA A 84 37.41 -11.32 -10.02
C ALA A 84 36.30 -12.37 -9.78
N GLY A 85 35.31 -12.49 -10.67
CA GLY A 85 34.17 -13.39 -10.51
C GLY A 85 33.27 -13.07 -9.30
N LYS A 86 33.28 -11.82 -8.83
CA LYS A 86 32.52 -11.38 -7.65
C LYS A 86 31.17 -10.81 -8.07
N ASN A 87 30.13 -11.17 -7.30
CA ASN A 87 28.80 -10.59 -7.47
C ASN A 87 28.75 -9.15 -6.94
N VAL A 88 28.02 -8.31 -7.67
CA VAL A 88 27.66 -6.94 -7.27
C VAL A 88 26.16 -6.90 -7.02
N TYR A 89 25.71 -6.24 -5.96
CA TYR A 89 24.29 -6.17 -5.62
C TYR A 89 23.79 -4.74 -5.76
N LEU A 90 22.77 -4.55 -6.60
CA LEU A 90 22.01 -3.31 -6.69
C LEU A 90 20.79 -3.44 -5.78
N LEU A 91 20.76 -2.66 -4.70
CA LEU A 91 19.63 -2.61 -3.77
C LEU A 91 18.73 -1.43 -4.12
N THR A 92 17.45 -1.69 -4.33
CA THR A 92 16.43 -0.65 -4.51
C THR A 92 15.21 -0.93 -3.64
N ASN A 93 14.33 0.04 -3.47
CA ASN A 93 12.95 -0.23 -3.11
C ASN A 93 12.19 -0.83 -4.31
N THR A 94 10.93 -1.22 -4.12
CA THR A 94 10.08 -1.67 -5.24
C THR A 94 9.99 -0.61 -6.35
N ILE A 95 10.43 -0.97 -7.55
CA ILE A 95 10.40 -0.08 -8.72
C ILE A 95 9.13 -0.35 -9.53
N VAL A 96 8.22 0.61 -9.56
CA VAL A 96 6.99 0.56 -10.37
C VAL A 96 7.12 1.25 -11.73
N SER A 97 8.22 1.96 -11.98
CA SER A 97 8.45 2.73 -13.21
C SER A 97 8.93 1.85 -14.36
N PRO A 98 8.22 1.79 -15.50
CA PRO A 98 8.65 1.00 -16.66
C PRO A 98 10.00 1.44 -17.24
N THR A 99 10.34 2.73 -17.18
CA THR A 99 11.61 3.25 -17.69
C THR A 99 12.77 2.86 -16.77
N SER A 100 12.57 2.94 -15.45
CA SER A 100 13.57 2.50 -14.46
C SER A 100 13.83 1.00 -14.58
N LYS A 101 12.79 0.18 -14.75
CA LYS A 101 12.96 -1.26 -15.02
C LYS A 101 13.81 -1.53 -16.26
N LYS A 102 13.53 -0.85 -17.39
CA LYS A 102 14.33 -0.97 -18.61
C LYS A 102 15.80 -0.56 -18.43
N ILE A 103 16.06 0.47 -17.63
CA ILE A 103 17.43 0.90 -17.30
C ILE A 103 18.14 -0.18 -16.50
N ILE A 104 17.50 -0.73 -15.47
CA ILE A 104 18.06 -1.81 -14.64
C ILE A 104 18.31 -3.06 -15.48
N GLU A 105 17.35 -3.46 -16.34
CA GLU A 105 17.53 -4.58 -17.27
C GLU A 105 18.71 -4.36 -18.23
N SER A 106 18.89 -3.14 -18.73
CA SER A 106 20.02 -2.83 -19.61
C SER A 106 21.35 -2.87 -18.85
N PHE A 107 21.34 -2.44 -17.58
CA PHE A 107 22.50 -2.47 -16.69
C PHE A 107 22.91 -3.90 -16.34
N THR A 108 21.97 -4.76 -15.93
CA THR A 108 22.23 -6.17 -15.58
C THR A 108 22.58 -7.03 -16.79
N LYS A 109 22.08 -6.69 -17.99
CA LYS A 109 22.53 -7.33 -19.25
C LYS A 109 23.98 -7.00 -19.59
N LYS A 110 24.42 -5.77 -19.30
CA LYS A 110 25.80 -5.33 -19.56
C LYS A 110 26.79 -5.94 -18.58
N PHE A 111 26.44 -6.00 -17.30
CA PHE A 111 27.29 -6.56 -16.24
C PHE A 111 26.60 -7.78 -15.62
N LYS A 112 26.98 -8.98 -16.09
CA LYS A 112 26.30 -10.24 -15.70
C LYS A 112 26.51 -10.63 -14.23
N ASN A 113 27.52 -10.07 -13.58
CA ASN A 113 27.78 -10.24 -12.16
C ASN A 113 26.91 -9.34 -11.27
N VAL A 114 26.12 -8.42 -11.84
CA VAL A 114 25.18 -7.57 -11.09
C VAL A 114 23.86 -8.30 -10.86
N LYS A 115 23.45 -8.38 -9.59
CA LYS A 115 22.12 -8.86 -9.16
C LYS A 115 21.31 -7.71 -8.60
N HIS A 116 20.09 -7.55 -9.11
CA HIS A 116 19.14 -6.57 -8.59
C HIS A 116 18.28 -7.21 -7.49
N ILE A 117 18.22 -6.56 -6.33
CA ILE A 117 17.40 -6.97 -5.19
C ILE A 117 16.51 -5.79 -4.81
N GLU A 118 15.21 -6.03 -4.77
CA GLU A 118 14.23 -5.09 -4.23
C GLU A 118 14.00 -5.39 -2.75
N TYR A 119 14.07 -4.36 -1.91
CA TYR A 119 13.85 -4.44 -0.48
C TYR A 119 13.00 -3.26 -0.02
N ASP A 120 11.87 -3.58 0.60
CA ASP A 120 10.98 -2.61 1.23
C ASP A 120 11.02 -2.78 2.76
N ALA A 121 11.17 -1.68 3.49
CA ALA A 121 11.15 -1.69 4.95
C ALA A 121 9.81 -2.17 5.53
N VAL A 122 8.72 -1.90 4.81
CA VAL A 122 7.38 -2.44 5.09
C VAL A 122 6.96 -3.23 3.85
N SER A 123 7.02 -4.55 3.97
CA SER A 123 6.78 -5.47 2.86
C SER A 123 5.30 -5.80 2.69
N GLU A 124 4.88 -5.88 1.42
CA GLU A 124 3.54 -6.32 0.99
C GLU A 124 3.60 -7.68 0.27
N THR A 125 4.72 -8.41 0.40
CA THR A 125 4.97 -9.68 -0.31
C THR A 125 3.90 -10.74 -0.07
N ALA A 126 3.38 -10.86 1.15
CA ALA A 126 2.37 -11.87 1.47
C ALA A 126 1.08 -11.70 0.63
N VAL A 127 0.65 -10.46 0.38
CA VAL A 127 -0.52 -10.20 -0.48
C VAL A 127 -0.16 -10.42 -1.94
N LEU A 128 1.02 -9.98 -2.37
CA LEU A 128 1.50 -10.20 -3.73
C LEU A 128 1.58 -11.69 -4.09
N ASP A 129 2.16 -12.51 -3.21
CA ASP A 129 2.26 -13.97 -3.35
C ASP A 129 0.86 -14.61 -3.39
N ALA A 130 -0.05 -14.22 -2.49
CA ALA A 130 -1.41 -14.75 -2.45
C ALA A 130 -2.18 -14.45 -3.75
N HIS A 131 -2.01 -13.25 -4.32
CA HIS A 131 -2.62 -12.88 -5.59
C HIS A 131 -1.98 -13.58 -6.79
N GLU A 132 -0.67 -13.82 -6.75
CA GLU A 132 0.02 -14.62 -7.76
C GLU A 132 -0.50 -16.06 -7.77
N ILE A 133 -0.67 -16.68 -6.60
CA ILE A 133 -1.22 -18.04 -6.46
C ILE A 133 -2.69 -18.10 -6.93
N THR A 134 -3.50 -17.10 -6.55
CA THR A 134 -4.96 -17.13 -6.78
C THR A 134 -5.35 -16.69 -8.18
N TYR A 135 -4.67 -15.69 -8.74
CA TYR A 135 -5.04 -15.03 -10.00
C TYR A 135 -3.95 -15.14 -11.09
N GLY A 136 -2.79 -15.72 -10.80
CA GLY A 136 -1.65 -15.81 -11.73
C GLY A 136 -0.92 -14.49 -11.95
N VAL A 137 -1.23 -13.45 -11.17
CA VAL A 137 -0.64 -12.11 -11.30
C VAL A 137 -0.19 -11.61 -9.95
N ARG A 138 1.12 -11.34 -9.83
CA ARG A 138 1.74 -10.72 -8.67
C ARG A 138 1.47 -9.21 -8.63
N ALA A 139 0.30 -8.83 -8.11
CA ALA A 139 -0.12 -7.43 -8.02
C ALA A 139 -0.97 -7.18 -6.77
N LEU A 140 -0.99 -5.92 -6.32
CA LEU A 140 -1.90 -5.50 -5.26
C LEU A 140 -3.32 -5.32 -5.82
N PRO A 141 -4.35 -5.77 -5.08
CA PRO A 141 -5.74 -5.49 -5.43
C PRO A 141 -6.08 -4.01 -5.20
N PHE A 142 -6.97 -3.48 -6.05
CA PHE A 142 -7.56 -2.16 -5.86
C PHE A 142 -9.05 -2.29 -5.52
N TYR A 143 -9.44 -1.84 -4.32
CA TYR A 143 -10.81 -1.99 -3.82
C TYR A 143 -11.66 -0.74 -4.06
N ASN A 144 -12.85 -0.93 -4.65
CA ASN A 144 -13.82 0.15 -4.87
C ASN A 144 -14.76 0.26 -3.66
N LEU A 145 -14.32 0.94 -2.59
CA LEU A 145 -15.13 1.09 -1.37
C LEU A 145 -16.38 1.95 -1.57
N ASP A 146 -16.42 2.76 -2.63
CA ASP A 146 -17.59 3.56 -3.00
C ASP A 146 -18.78 2.71 -3.46
N LYS A 147 -18.56 1.42 -3.76
CA LYS A 147 -19.61 0.45 -4.08
C LYS A 147 -19.95 -0.47 -2.91
N ALA A 148 -19.23 -0.37 -1.79
CA ALA A 148 -19.44 -1.21 -0.62
C ALA A 148 -20.51 -0.59 0.31
N ASN A 149 -21.54 -1.38 0.62
CA ASN A 149 -22.54 -1.09 1.65
C ASN A 149 -22.19 -1.74 2.98
N PHE A 150 -21.37 -2.79 2.96
CA PHE A 150 -20.90 -3.48 4.15
C PHE A 150 -19.40 -3.75 4.02
N ILE A 151 -18.62 -3.28 4.99
CA ILE A 151 -17.18 -3.41 5.03
C ILE A 151 -16.84 -4.20 6.30
N LEU A 152 -16.33 -5.42 6.11
CA LEU A 152 -15.73 -6.20 7.18
C LEU A 152 -14.21 -6.14 7.03
N SER A 153 -13.56 -5.47 7.96
CA SER A 153 -12.11 -5.28 7.93
C SER A 153 -11.45 -6.00 9.08
N LEU A 154 -10.48 -6.85 8.78
CA LEU A 154 -9.70 -7.64 9.73
C LEU A 154 -8.24 -7.21 9.63
N GLY A 155 -7.80 -6.38 10.57
CA GLY A 155 -6.42 -5.88 10.64
C GLY A 155 -6.00 -4.95 9.51
N ALA A 156 -6.90 -4.62 8.57
CA ALA A 156 -6.63 -3.69 7.47
C ALA A 156 -6.91 -2.24 7.90
N ASP A 157 -5.88 -1.39 7.83
CA ASP A 157 -5.98 0.04 8.13
C ASP A 157 -6.05 0.86 6.84
N PHE A 158 -7.15 0.69 6.10
CA PHE A 158 -7.32 1.28 4.77
C PHE A 158 -7.52 2.80 4.77
N LEU A 159 -7.80 3.45 5.90
CA LEU A 159 -7.76 4.92 6.05
C LEU A 159 -6.39 5.44 6.52
N GLY A 160 -5.46 4.53 6.80
CA GLY A 160 -4.07 4.83 7.14
C GLY A 160 -3.16 4.50 5.97
N ASP A 161 -2.17 3.65 6.23
CA ASP A 161 -1.06 3.39 5.30
C ASP A 161 -1.14 2.05 4.59
N TRP A 162 -2.20 1.28 4.82
CA TRP A 162 -2.38 -0.05 4.24
C TRP A 162 -2.33 0.00 2.71
N MET A 163 -1.39 -0.73 2.10
CA MET A 163 -1.17 -0.76 0.63
C MET A 163 -0.92 0.62 -0.01
N GLY A 164 -0.42 1.59 0.77
CA GLY A 164 -0.23 2.99 0.35
C GLY A 164 -1.54 3.67 -0.05
N SER A 165 -2.60 3.35 0.69
CA SER A 165 -4.01 3.70 0.44
C SER A 165 -4.29 5.16 0.06
N SER A 166 -5.31 5.31 -0.78
CA SER A 166 -6.08 6.52 -1.07
C SER A 166 -7.60 6.20 -1.01
N TYR A 167 -8.02 5.37 -0.04
CA TYR A 167 -9.41 4.88 0.06
C TYR A 167 -10.36 5.86 0.79
N ASP A 168 -9.83 6.91 1.43
CA ASP A 168 -10.60 7.85 2.26
C ASP A 168 -11.81 8.44 1.51
N LYS A 169 -11.58 8.89 0.26
CA LYS A 169 -12.61 9.52 -0.56
C LYS A 169 -13.76 8.56 -0.85
N ASP A 170 -13.43 7.31 -1.14
CA ASP A 170 -14.41 6.29 -1.50
C ASP A 170 -15.17 5.80 -0.27
N TYR A 171 -14.47 5.65 0.86
CA TYR A 171 -15.08 5.36 2.15
C TYR A 171 -16.10 6.44 2.54
N VAL A 172 -15.70 7.72 2.55
CA VAL A 172 -16.55 8.82 3.02
C VAL A 172 -17.82 9.02 2.18
N LYS A 173 -17.79 8.73 0.86
CA LYS A 173 -18.97 8.85 -0.02
C LYS A 173 -20.18 8.10 0.51
N ASN A 174 -19.97 6.92 1.08
CA ASN A 174 -21.03 6.06 1.59
C ASN A 174 -21.32 6.26 3.08
N ARG A 175 -20.58 7.15 3.76
CA ARG A 175 -20.81 7.52 5.17
C ARG A 175 -21.76 8.71 5.35
N VAL A 176 -22.19 9.35 4.26
CA VAL A 176 -23.16 10.45 4.31
C VAL A 176 -24.58 9.89 4.15
N PRO A 177 -25.47 10.01 5.15
CA PRO A 177 -26.82 9.47 5.08
C PRO A 177 -27.69 10.31 4.15
N LYS A 178 -27.74 9.95 2.87
CA LYS A 178 -28.63 10.60 1.89
C LYS A 178 -29.98 9.89 1.86
N LYS A 179 -31.07 10.65 2.01
CA LYS A 179 -32.43 10.12 1.83
C LYS A 179 -32.62 9.72 0.37
N ASN A 180 -33.09 8.50 0.15
CA ASN A 180 -33.58 8.08 -1.16
C ASN A 180 -34.99 8.66 -1.42
N ASN A 181 -35.50 8.44 -2.63
CA ASN A 181 -36.85 8.89 -3.03
C ASN A 181 -37.97 8.34 -2.11
N ASN A 182 -37.69 7.28 -1.35
CA ASN A 182 -38.63 6.66 -0.42
C ASN A 182 -38.45 7.19 1.03
N GLY A 183 -37.69 8.27 1.22
CA GLY A 183 -37.45 8.90 2.52
C GLY A 183 -36.49 8.15 3.45
N LYS A 184 -35.98 6.98 3.06
CA LYS A 184 -35.03 6.19 3.86
C LYS A 184 -33.60 6.64 3.55
N ALA A 185 -32.82 6.91 4.59
CA ALA A 185 -31.39 7.17 4.44
C ALA A 185 -30.61 5.86 4.43
N LYS A 186 -29.58 5.78 3.58
CA LYS A 186 -28.65 4.64 3.53
C LYS A 186 -27.24 5.11 3.88
N MET A 187 -26.52 4.27 4.63
CA MET A 187 -25.12 4.46 4.99
C MET A 187 -24.42 3.11 4.89
N SER A 188 -23.15 3.09 4.46
CA SER A 188 -22.34 1.88 4.53
C SER A 188 -22.05 1.53 5.97
N ARG A 189 -22.19 0.25 6.33
CA ARG A 189 -21.79 -0.27 7.64
C ARG A 189 -20.35 -0.75 7.61
N HIS A 190 -19.57 -0.42 8.62
CA HIS A 190 -18.16 -0.76 8.74
C HIS A 190 -17.87 -1.41 10.09
N ILE A 191 -17.33 -2.62 10.04
CA ILE A 191 -16.93 -3.43 11.18
C ILE A 191 -15.41 -3.64 11.12
N GLN A 192 -14.71 -3.17 12.15
CA GLN A 192 -13.26 -3.32 12.26
C GLN A 192 -12.92 -4.35 13.34
N ILE A 193 -12.21 -5.40 12.96
CA ILE A 193 -11.60 -6.37 13.87
C ILE A 193 -10.10 -6.12 13.85
N GLU A 194 -9.55 -5.61 14.93
CA GLU A 194 -8.13 -5.22 14.98
C GLU A 194 -7.55 -5.34 16.38
N SER A 195 -6.22 -5.41 16.48
CA SER A 195 -5.54 -5.43 17.79
C SER A 195 -5.27 -4.01 18.28
N ASN A 196 -4.50 -3.27 17.51
CA ASN A 196 -4.19 -1.87 17.79
C ASN A 196 -5.37 -1.00 17.38
N MET A 197 -5.51 0.17 18.00
CA MET A 197 -6.50 1.16 17.59
C MET A 197 -5.95 1.94 16.39
N SER A 198 -6.59 1.81 15.23
CA SER A 198 -6.21 2.51 14.00
C SER A 198 -7.13 3.69 13.69
N ILE A 199 -6.77 4.50 12.69
CA ILE A 199 -7.64 5.55 12.15
C ILE A 199 -8.90 4.91 11.56
N THR A 200 -8.73 3.78 10.87
CA THR A 200 -9.84 2.99 10.31
C THR A 200 -10.78 2.50 11.41
N GLY A 201 -10.26 1.91 12.47
CA GLY A 201 -11.06 1.40 13.59
C GLY A 201 -11.75 2.49 14.40
N SER A 202 -11.15 3.68 14.51
CA SER A 202 -11.78 4.84 15.17
C SER A 202 -12.97 5.38 14.39
N ASN A 203 -13.02 5.15 13.07
CA ASN A 203 -14.11 5.57 12.18
C ASN A 203 -15.11 4.44 11.87
N ALA A 204 -14.93 3.24 12.45
CA ALA A 204 -15.83 2.10 12.29
C ALA A 204 -17.13 2.26 13.11
N ASP A 205 -18.20 1.60 12.68
CA ASP A 205 -19.44 1.54 13.46
C ASP A 205 -19.29 0.60 14.65
N VAL A 206 -18.60 -0.53 14.44
CA VAL A 206 -18.29 -1.49 15.48
C VAL A 206 -16.81 -1.84 15.40
N ARG A 207 -16.13 -1.72 16.53
CA ARG A 207 -14.74 -2.15 16.69
C ARG A 207 -14.68 -3.35 17.64
N ILE A 208 -14.10 -4.45 17.17
CA ILE A 208 -13.86 -5.65 17.97
C ILE A 208 -12.36 -5.77 18.22
N PRO A 209 -11.89 -5.46 19.45
CA PRO A 209 -10.48 -5.62 19.81
C PRO A 209 -10.14 -7.11 19.88
N LEU A 210 -9.19 -7.56 19.05
CA LEU A 210 -8.81 -8.96 18.98
C LEU A 210 -7.31 -9.13 18.69
N LYS A 211 -6.64 -10.07 19.38
CA LYS A 211 -5.22 -10.39 19.16
C LYS A 211 -4.98 -10.87 17.71
N PRO A 212 -3.80 -10.61 17.11
CA PRO A 212 -3.55 -10.97 15.71
C PRO A 212 -3.67 -12.48 15.45
N THR A 213 -3.25 -13.31 16.41
CA THR A 213 -3.39 -14.77 16.33
C THR A 213 -4.84 -15.22 16.21
N LYS A 214 -5.75 -14.59 16.95
CA LYS A 214 -7.18 -14.88 16.91
C LYS A 214 -7.85 -14.33 15.64
N GLN A 215 -7.35 -13.25 15.04
CA GLN A 215 -7.88 -12.74 13.76
C GLN A 215 -7.78 -13.77 12.63
N LYS A 216 -6.69 -14.54 12.57
CA LYS A 216 -6.54 -15.65 11.61
C LYS A 216 -7.60 -16.74 11.80
N HIS A 217 -7.91 -17.07 13.06
CA HIS A 217 -8.98 -18.04 13.37
C HIS A 217 -10.36 -17.50 13.00
N VAL A 218 -10.61 -16.20 13.22
CA VAL A 218 -11.86 -15.55 12.80
C VAL A 218 -12.02 -15.59 11.28
N LEU A 219 -10.96 -15.30 10.52
CA LEU A 219 -11.01 -15.39 9.06
C LEU A 219 -11.34 -16.82 8.61
N ALA A 220 -10.69 -17.83 9.20
CA ALA A 220 -10.96 -19.23 8.90
C ALA A 220 -12.40 -19.65 9.27
N TYR A 221 -12.92 -19.15 10.38
CA TYR A 221 -14.30 -19.37 10.81
C TYR A 221 -15.32 -18.79 9.82
N ILE A 222 -15.11 -17.53 9.38
CA ILE A 222 -15.94 -16.88 8.36
C ILE A 222 -15.90 -17.70 7.05
N TYR A 223 -14.72 -18.11 6.63
CA TYR A 223 -14.55 -18.91 5.41
C TYR A 223 -15.30 -20.26 5.47
N ASN A 224 -15.18 -20.99 6.59
CA ASN A 224 -15.91 -22.25 6.79
C ASN A 224 -17.43 -22.09 6.68
N LYS A 225 -17.97 -21.01 7.27
CA LYS A 225 -19.40 -20.71 7.24
C LYS A 225 -19.90 -20.34 5.83
N LEU A 226 -19.09 -19.63 5.05
CA LEU A 226 -19.46 -19.23 3.68
C LEU A 226 -19.38 -20.38 2.68
N GLU A 227 -18.33 -21.22 2.76
CA GLU A 227 -18.06 -22.25 1.76
C GLU A 227 -18.66 -23.62 2.10
N SER A 228 -19.33 -23.76 3.26
CA SER A 228 -19.77 -25.06 3.79
C SER A 228 -18.64 -26.11 3.87
N LYS A 229 -17.39 -25.65 3.98
CA LYS A 229 -16.19 -26.48 4.12
C LYS A 229 -15.77 -26.52 5.59
N SER A 230 -15.35 -27.68 6.05
CA SER A 230 -14.96 -27.91 7.45
C SER A 230 -13.44 -28.05 7.59
N PHE A 231 -12.74 -26.92 7.56
CA PHE A 231 -11.35 -26.89 8.05
C PHE A 231 -11.37 -26.85 9.58
N SER A 232 -10.44 -27.57 10.22
CA SER A 232 -10.28 -27.50 11.67
C SER A 232 -9.80 -26.10 12.05
N VAL A 233 -10.62 -25.36 12.79
CA VAL A 233 -10.28 -24.02 13.30
C VAL A 233 -10.10 -24.12 14.80
N PRO A 234 -9.00 -23.59 15.38
CA PRO A 234 -8.83 -23.54 16.82
C PRO A 234 -9.97 -22.79 17.50
N ASP A 235 -10.35 -23.23 18.70
CA ASP A 235 -11.58 -22.78 19.32
C ASP A 235 -11.61 -21.26 19.59
N LEU A 236 -12.78 -20.69 19.31
CA LEU A 236 -13.13 -19.30 19.55
C LEU A 236 -14.14 -19.24 20.69
N GLU A 237 -14.11 -18.17 21.48
CA GLU A 237 -15.10 -17.97 22.54
C GLU A 237 -16.52 -17.94 21.96
N ASP A 238 -17.48 -18.55 22.63
CA ASP A 238 -18.85 -18.66 22.11
C ASP A 238 -19.53 -17.30 21.95
N SER A 239 -19.20 -16.34 22.82
CA SER A 239 -19.66 -14.95 22.71
C SER A 239 -19.16 -14.28 21.42
N LEU A 240 -17.94 -14.62 20.97
CA LEU A 240 -17.38 -14.13 19.72
C LEU A 240 -18.02 -14.84 18.53
N LYS A 241 -18.24 -16.16 18.61
CA LYS A 241 -18.94 -16.92 17.56
C LYS A 241 -20.33 -16.35 17.28
N GLN A 242 -21.12 -16.07 18.32
CA GLN A 242 -22.45 -15.45 18.17
C GLN A 242 -22.39 -14.10 17.46
N LYS A 243 -21.42 -13.25 17.79
CA LYS A 243 -21.20 -11.97 17.10
C LYS A 243 -20.80 -12.19 15.64
N LEU A 244 -19.92 -13.15 15.37
CA LEU A 244 -19.47 -13.46 14.02
C LEU A 244 -20.59 -14.02 13.16
N ASP A 245 -21.45 -14.87 13.70
CA ASP A 245 -22.61 -15.40 12.98
C ASP A 245 -23.54 -14.26 12.52
N LEU A 246 -23.85 -13.30 13.40
CA LEU A 246 -24.63 -12.10 13.02
C LEU A 246 -23.93 -11.27 11.93
N LEU A 247 -22.61 -11.11 12.02
CA LEU A 247 -21.83 -10.38 11.01
C LEU A 247 -21.80 -11.11 9.67
N ILE A 248 -21.77 -12.44 9.67
CA ILE A 248 -21.80 -13.26 8.45
C ILE A 248 -23.18 -13.17 7.80
N ASP A 249 -24.27 -13.22 8.58
CA ASP A 249 -25.63 -13.04 8.05
C ASP A 249 -25.78 -11.66 7.38
N GLU A 250 -25.22 -10.61 7.99
CA GLU A 250 -25.17 -9.28 7.40
C GLU A 250 -24.31 -9.20 6.13
N LEU A 251 -23.14 -9.85 6.14
CA LEU A 251 -22.25 -9.94 4.98
C LEU A 251 -22.97 -10.60 3.79
N VAL A 252 -23.65 -11.73 4.04
CA VAL A 252 -24.38 -12.50 3.01
C VAL A 252 -25.59 -11.70 2.51
N SER A 253 -26.34 -11.05 3.40
CA SER A 253 -27.51 -10.24 3.01
C SER A 253 -27.16 -9.04 2.11
N ASN A 254 -25.96 -8.47 2.25
CA ASN A 254 -25.47 -7.39 1.39
C ASN A 254 -24.83 -7.89 0.08
N GLY A 255 -24.50 -9.18 -0.01
CA GLY A 255 -24.06 -9.89 -1.22
C GLY A 255 -22.96 -9.14 -1.99
N LYS A 256 -23.25 -8.75 -3.24
CA LYS A 256 -22.30 -8.09 -4.14
C LYS A 256 -21.84 -6.70 -3.67
N SER A 257 -22.48 -6.14 -2.64
CA SER A 257 -22.10 -4.86 -2.05
C SER A 257 -21.28 -5.02 -0.76
N SER A 258 -20.85 -6.23 -0.44
CA SER A 258 -19.98 -6.51 0.71
C SER A 258 -18.52 -6.57 0.27
N VAL A 259 -17.62 -6.10 1.13
CA VAL A 259 -16.18 -6.29 0.96
C VAL A 259 -15.58 -6.82 2.26
N VAL A 260 -14.73 -7.83 2.14
CA VAL A 260 -13.90 -8.35 3.23
C VAL A 260 -12.47 -7.92 2.96
N LEU A 261 -11.88 -7.19 3.90
CA LEU A 261 -10.49 -6.77 3.87
C LEU A 261 -9.75 -7.53 4.95
N PHE A 262 -8.63 -8.15 4.61
CA PHE A 262 -7.80 -8.85 5.57
C PHE A 262 -6.35 -8.43 5.44
N TRP A 263 -5.73 -8.17 6.58
CA TRP A 263 -4.31 -7.90 6.68
C TRP A 263 -3.76 -8.44 8.00
N SER A 264 -2.68 -9.20 7.90
CA SER A 264 -1.88 -9.60 9.05
C SER A 264 -0.45 -9.17 8.80
N ARG A 265 0.09 -8.36 9.71
CA ARG A 265 1.54 -8.28 9.89
C ARG A 265 2.05 -9.52 10.60
#